data_AF-A0A815LGC1-F1
#
_entry.id   AF-A0A815LGC1-F1
#
_cell.length_a   1.000
_cell.length_b   1.000
_cell.length_c   1.000
_cell.angle_alpha   90.00
_cell.angle_beta   90.00
_cell.angle_gamma   90.00
#
_symmetry.space_group_name_H-M   'P 1'
#
loop_
_entity.id
_entity.type
_entity.pdbx_description
1 polymer ?
#
loop_
_entity_poly.entity_id
_entity_poly.type
_entity_poly.pdbx_seq_one_letter_code
_entity_poly.pdbx_strand_id
1 'polypeptide(L)'
;MNRSGQLTITSIIIIIGFAVFYVNYTIHGGLKVFSNTVAKNRVGFGGFGAGVVVVEGNKKDFVTMVQRTMFTLNTQGYIPMPDTIKRVWIDVGSHAGTFLAGDSVYSAVYWPSRTSKNLRDEFREATDIMTIAIDPNARFYDGLSKIPRVVAIIAAVYTGAGTQLFYEYPVDGCSSLLEPNAELDVSYFAGKWLTGCHQVKQMTGVSTVRLETILSLIDPRLDIQLLKIDAQGADLEVAQSGGEQLKRVGKIIIETQKKVSTNNKTSNMLYKNQVSAAHSVKWMADNGFIFDEKQSFANNEEIKEYNYVFNNRYRNDTS
;
A
#
# COMPACT_ATOMS: atom_id res chain seq x y z
N MET A 1 -5.83 30.86 -35.88
CA MET A 1 -6.89 29.88 -35.54
C MET A 1 -6.60 29.35 -34.14
N ASN A 2 -7.26 29.90 -33.11
CA ASN A 2 -7.17 29.39 -31.73
C ASN A 2 -8.33 28.43 -31.49
N ARG A 3 -8.04 27.15 -31.21
CA ARG A 3 -9.04 26.21 -30.70
C ARG A 3 -8.97 26.23 -29.18
N SER A 4 -9.89 26.95 -28.53
CA SER A 4 -10.13 26.81 -27.10
C SER A 4 -10.86 25.48 -26.85
N GLY A 5 -10.17 24.48 -26.29
CA GLY A 5 -10.80 23.24 -25.85
C GLY A 5 -11.68 23.50 -24.63
N GLN A 6 -12.98 23.20 -24.74
CA GLN A 6 -13.88 23.16 -23.58
C GLN A 6 -13.62 21.87 -22.81
N LEU A 7 -13.29 22.00 -21.52
CA LEU A 7 -13.27 20.88 -20.59
C LEU A 7 -14.73 20.58 -20.19
N THR A 8 -15.27 19.43 -20.58
CA THR A 8 -16.60 18.99 -20.16
C THR A 8 -16.44 18.07 -18.95
N ILE A 9 -16.97 18.49 -17.80
CA ILE A 9 -17.06 17.64 -16.60
C ILE A 9 -18.48 17.10 -16.55
N THR A 10 -18.65 15.81 -16.83
CA THR A 10 -19.97 15.23 -17.09
C THR A 10 -20.71 14.79 -15.83
N SER A 11 -20.03 14.59 -14.69
CA SER A 11 -20.69 14.13 -13.47
C SER A 11 -19.95 14.53 -12.20
N ILE A 12 -20.70 14.89 -11.16
CA ILE A 12 -20.21 14.99 -9.78
C ILE A 12 -21.05 14.02 -8.94
N ILE A 13 -20.35 13.15 -8.19
CA ILE A 13 -20.99 12.24 -7.24
C ILE A 13 -20.98 12.91 -5.88
N ILE A 14 -22.16 13.13 -5.30
CA ILE A 14 -22.34 13.69 -3.96
C ILE A 14 -22.98 12.61 -3.10
N ILE A 15 -22.35 12.27 -1.98
CA ILE A 15 -22.89 11.29 -1.03
C ILE A 15 -23.30 12.05 0.23
N ILE A 16 -24.57 11.88 0.63
CA ILE A 16 -25.12 12.43 1.87
C ILE A 16 -25.73 11.25 2.64
N GLY A 17 -25.09 10.84 3.74
CA GLY A 17 -25.48 9.65 4.50
C GLY A 17 -25.30 8.37 3.68
N PHE A 18 -26.36 7.56 3.56
CA PHE A 18 -26.37 6.31 2.78
C PHE A 18 -26.81 6.48 1.32
N ALA A 19 -27.15 7.70 0.89
CA ALA A 19 -27.64 7.97 -0.45
C ALA A 19 -26.54 8.51 -1.36
N VAL A 20 -26.40 7.89 -2.53
CA VAL A 20 -25.53 8.35 -3.62
C VAL A 20 -26.36 9.18 -4.59
N PHE A 21 -26.02 10.45 -4.75
CA PHE A 21 -26.66 11.35 -5.70
C PHE A 21 -25.77 11.58 -6.91
N TYR A 22 -26.36 11.40 -8.09
CA TYR A 22 -25.77 11.78 -9.37
C TYR A 22 -26.29 13.16 -9.73
N VAL A 23 -25.41 14.16 -9.69
CA VAL A 23 -25.76 15.51 -10.17
C VAL A 23 -25.07 15.72 -11.50
N ASN A 24 -25.87 15.71 -12.57
CA ASN A 24 -25.45 16.14 -13.89
C ASN A 24 -25.59 17.66 -13.95
N TYR A 25 -24.51 18.35 -14.30
CA TYR A 25 -24.53 19.79 -14.50
C TYR A 25 -23.69 20.14 -15.71
N THR A 26 -24.20 21.08 -16.51
CA THR A 26 -23.54 21.58 -17.70
C THR A 26 -23.19 23.04 -17.48
N ILE A 27 -21.89 23.37 -17.52
CA ILE A 27 -21.43 24.76 -17.48
C ILE A 27 -21.52 25.32 -18.88
N HIS A 28 -22.39 26.31 -19.06
CA HIS A 28 -22.34 27.19 -20.21
C HIS A 28 -21.92 28.59 -19.74
N GLY A 29 -20.65 28.94 -19.92
CA GLY A 29 -20.16 30.29 -19.67
C GLY A 29 -18.82 30.35 -18.94
N GLY A 30 -17.99 31.33 -19.34
CA GLY A 30 -16.59 31.46 -18.96
C GLY A 30 -16.31 31.48 -17.46
N LEU A 31 -15.14 30.95 -17.12
CA LEU A 31 -14.60 30.84 -15.77
C LEU A 31 -14.51 32.24 -15.11
N LYS A 32 -15.46 32.58 -14.24
CA LYS A 32 -15.24 33.58 -13.18
C LYS A 32 -14.88 32.84 -11.92
N VAL A 33 -13.60 32.91 -11.55
CA VAL A 33 -13.11 32.50 -10.23
C VAL A 33 -13.73 33.47 -9.21
N PHE A 34 -14.73 33.00 -8.46
CA PHE A 34 -15.19 33.72 -7.27
C PHE A 34 -14.29 33.31 -6.10
N SER A 35 -13.48 34.27 -5.64
CA SER A 35 -12.79 34.17 -4.35
C SER A 35 -13.82 34.19 -3.22
N ASN A 36 -13.60 33.30 -2.24
CA ASN A 36 -14.30 33.17 -0.96
C ASN A 36 -15.20 34.35 -0.55
N THR A 37 -16.51 34.15 -0.69
CA THR A 37 -17.52 34.83 0.13
C THR A 37 -18.47 33.76 0.65
N VAL A 38 -18.40 33.48 1.94
CA VAL A 38 -19.30 32.57 2.65
C VAL A 38 -20.68 33.23 2.71
N ALA A 39 -21.54 32.91 1.75
CA ALA A 39 -22.95 33.22 1.85
C ALA A 39 -23.60 32.29 2.90
N LYS A 40 -23.86 32.83 4.09
CA LYS A 40 -24.71 32.19 5.11
C LYS A 40 -26.16 32.19 4.63
N ASN A 41 -26.57 31.13 3.93
CA ASN A 41 -27.99 30.78 3.84
C ASN A 41 -28.24 29.54 4.70
N ARG A 42 -28.88 29.76 5.85
CA ARG A 42 -29.44 28.71 6.70
C ARG A 42 -30.65 28.11 5.99
N VAL A 43 -30.50 26.91 5.46
CA VAL A 43 -31.63 25.99 5.28
C VAL A 43 -31.55 25.02 6.45
N GLY A 44 -32.54 25.08 7.34
CA GLY A 44 -32.60 24.25 8.53
C GLY A 44 -32.88 22.80 8.15
N PHE A 45 -31.86 21.95 8.26
CA PHE A 45 -32.04 20.53 8.52
C PHE A 45 -31.26 20.20 9.80
N GLY A 46 -31.95 19.59 10.76
CA GLY A 46 -31.39 19.24 12.04
C GLY A 46 -30.22 18.27 11.92
N GLY A 47 -29.14 18.57 12.66
CA GLY A 47 -28.44 17.56 13.44
C GLY A 47 -27.64 16.48 12.72
N PHE A 48 -27.08 16.71 11.52
CA PHE A 48 -25.99 15.87 11.00
C PHE A 48 -24.91 16.76 10.38
N GLY A 49 -23.76 16.84 11.03
CA GLY A 49 -22.58 17.55 10.52
C GLY A 49 -21.97 16.79 9.33
N ALA A 50 -22.42 17.11 8.12
CA ALA A 50 -21.74 16.69 6.90
C ALA A 50 -20.53 17.61 6.67
N GLY A 51 -19.33 17.14 6.99
CA GLY A 51 -18.09 17.80 6.66
C GLY A 51 -17.70 17.53 5.20
N VAL A 52 -17.83 18.52 4.32
CA VAL A 52 -17.22 18.48 2.99
C VAL A 52 -15.81 19.03 3.11
N VAL A 53 -14.80 18.15 3.12
CA VAL A 53 -13.39 18.54 3.21
C VAL A 53 -12.83 18.72 1.79
N VAL A 54 -12.83 19.95 1.30
CA VAL A 54 -12.14 20.35 0.06
C VAL A 54 -10.65 20.55 0.39
N VAL A 55 -9.77 19.78 -0.25
CA VAL A 55 -8.31 19.98 -0.16
C VAL A 55 -7.78 20.11 -1.58
N GLU A 56 -6.97 21.14 -1.82
CA GLU A 56 -6.35 21.43 -3.11
C GLU A 56 -5.17 20.48 -3.38
N GLY A 57 -5.22 19.83 -4.54
CA GLY A 57 -4.46 18.64 -4.96
C GLY A 57 -5.44 17.67 -5.65
N ASN A 58 -4.99 16.73 -6.51
CA ASN A 58 -5.88 15.85 -7.30
C ASN A 58 -6.55 14.74 -6.45
N LYS A 59 -7.20 15.16 -5.36
CA LYS A 59 -7.90 14.37 -4.34
C LYS A 59 -9.21 13.78 -4.86
N LYS A 60 -9.73 14.32 -5.97
CA LYS A 60 -10.97 13.85 -6.60
C LYS A 60 -10.83 12.40 -7.09
N ASP A 61 -9.71 12.10 -7.76
CA ASP A 61 -9.45 10.75 -8.29
C ASP A 61 -9.24 9.74 -7.16
N PHE A 62 -8.56 10.16 -6.09
CA PHE A 62 -8.36 9.32 -4.90
C PHE A 62 -9.66 9.10 -4.12
N VAL A 63 -10.52 10.11 -3.95
CA VAL A 63 -11.82 9.95 -3.28
C VAL A 63 -12.74 9.04 -4.09
N THR A 64 -12.72 9.10 -5.43
CA THR A 64 -13.48 8.18 -6.28
C THR A 64 -12.93 6.74 -6.25
N MET A 65 -11.62 6.58 -6.11
CA MET A 65 -10.98 5.27 -5.89
C MET A 65 -11.31 4.70 -4.50
N VAL A 66 -11.23 5.52 -3.45
CA VAL A 66 -11.62 5.17 -2.08
C VAL A 66 -13.12 4.88 -1.98
N GLN A 67 -13.96 5.51 -2.80
CA GLN A 67 -15.39 5.15 -2.87
C GLN A 67 -15.65 3.74 -3.41
N ARG A 68 -14.72 3.16 -4.18
CA ARG A 68 -14.78 1.74 -4.57
C ARG A 68 -14.15 0.80 -3.53
N THR A 69 -13.30 1.35 -2.67
CA THR A 69 -12.64 0.64 -1.57
C THR A 69 -13.35 0.97 -0.26
N MET A 70 -14.41 0.21 0.05
CA MET A 70 -15.42 0.43 1.10
C MET A 70 -14.92 0.87 2.51
N PHE A 71 -14.44 2.09 2.69
CA PHE A 71 -14.40 2.71 4.01
C PHE A 71 -14.69 4.21 3.92
N THR A 72 -15.55 4.67 4.82
CA THR A 72 -15.89 6.09 4.95
C THR A 72 -14.90 6.71 5.92
N LEU A 73 -14.28 7.82 5.53
CA LEU A 73 -13.43 8.59 6.44
C LEU A 73 -14.30 9.24 7.53
N ASN A 74 -13.75 9.44 8.73
CA ASN A 74 -14.41 10.19 9.78
C ASN A 74 -14.52 11.69 9.42
N THR A 75 -15.16 12.50 10.26
CA THR A 75 -15.37 13.94 9.99
C THR A 75 -14.07 14.74 9.93
N GLN A 76 -12.97 14.19 10.44
CA GLN A 76 -11.61 14.74 10.37
C GLN A 76 -10.82 14.24 9.15
N GLY A 77 -11.39 13.35 8.33
CA GLY A 77 -10.73 12.81 7.13
C GLY A 77 -9.80 11.63 7.39
N TYR A 78 -9.91 10.96 8.53
CA TYR A 78 -9.10 9.78 8.88
C TYR A 78 -9.86 8.47 8.68
N ILE A 79 -9.13 7.36 8.53
CA ILE A 79 -9.70 6.02 8.62
C ILE A 79 -10.32 5.85 10.01
N PRO A 80 -11.62 5.54 10.11
CA PRO A 80 -12.27 5.39 11.40
C PRO A 80 -11.70 4.17 12.12
N MET A 81 -11.23 4.38 13.35
CA MET A 81 -10.73 3.31 14.21
C MET A 81 -11.47 3.39 15.55
N PRO A 82 -11.83 2.24 16.17
CA PRO A 82 -12.38 2.23 17.52
C PRO A 82 -11.43 2.89 18.52
N ASP A 83 -11.95 3.54 19.56
CA ASP A 83 -11.12 4.20 20.59
C ASP A 83 -10.19 3.24 21.36
N THR A 84 -10.49 1.94 21.31
CA THR A 84 -9.64 0.88 21.87
C THR A 84 -8.34 0.70 21.10
N ILE A 85 -8.29 1.11 19.83
CA ILE A 85 -7.09 1.03 19.00
C ILE A 85 -6.12 2.13 19.41
N LYS A 86 -4.88 1.72 19.68
CA LYS A 86 -3.75 2.61 20.01
C LYS A 86 -2.60 2.47 19.02
N ARG A 87 -2.50 1.31 18.37
CA ARG A 87 -1.41 0.94 17.47
C ARG A 87 -1.95 0.55 16.10
N VAL A 88 -1.24 0.96 15.06
CA VAL A 88 -1.56 0.68 13.67
C VAL A 88 -0.42 -0.05 13.02
N TRP A 89 -0.74 -1.17 12.38
CA TRP A 89 0.17 -1.88 11.48
C TRP A 89 -0.27 -1.63 10.04
N ILE A 90 0.69 -1.55 9.12
CA ILE A 90 0.43 -1.43 7.69
C ILE A 90 1.15 -2.59 7.00
N ASP A 91 0.43 -3.28 6.14
CA ASP A 91 0.94 -4.42 5.38
C ASP A 91 0.69 -4.15 3.90
N VAL A 92 1.76 -3.89 3.15
CA VAL A 92 1.72 -3.64 1.70
C VAL A 92 2.12 -4.92 0.98
N GLY A 93 1.29 -5.37 0.04
CA GLY A 93 1.41 -6.69 -0.56
C GLY A 93 0.84 -7.79 0.34
N SER A 94 -0.28 -7.50 0.99
CA SER A 94 -0.86 -8.39 2.00
C SER A 94 -1.25 -9.78 1.47
N HIS A 95 -1.49 -9.90 0.16
CA HIS A 95 -2.03 -11.10 -0.46
C HIS A 95 -3.23 -11.63 0.31
N ALA A 96 -3.30 -12.93 0.58
CA ALA A 96 -4.34 -13.56 1.39
C ALA A 96 -4.22 -13.28 2.91
N GLY A 97 -3.58 -12.18 3.30
CA GLY A 97 -3.24 -11.87 4.68
C GLY A 97 -2.20 -12.84 5.22
N THR A 98 -1.20 -13.21 4.43
CA THR A 98 -0.15 -14.16 4.86
C THR A 98 0.57 -13.70 6.12
N PHE A 99 0.70 -12.38 6.28
CA PHE A 99 1.23 -11.74 7.48
C PHE A 99 0.31 -11.86 8.73
N LEU A 100 -1.02 -11.91 8.54
CA LEU A 100 -2.01 -11.83 9.63
C LEU A 100 -2.73 -13.16 9.94
N ALA A 101 -3.11 -13.90 8.91
CA ALA A 101 -4.06 -15.01 9.00
C ALA A 101 -3.38 -16.34 9.32
N GLY A 102 -2.17 -16.60 8.83
CA GLY A 102 -1.36 -17.77 9.20
C GLY A 102 -1.95 -19.17 8.94
N ASP A 103 -3.19 -19.30 8.43
CA ASP A 103 -3.89 -20.58 8.22
C ASP A 103 -3.94 -21.02 6.75
N SER A 104 -3.34 -20.25 5.83
CA SER A 104 -3.03 -20.83 4.53
C SER A 104 -1.87 -21.80 4.71
N VAL A 105 -1.91 -22.95 4.04
CA VAL A 105 -0.79 -23.91 3.99
C VAL A 105 0.52 -23.23 3.52
N TYR A 106 0.42 -22.03 2.91
CA TYR A 106 1.54 -21.18 2.51
C TYR A 106 2.22 -20.41 3.66
N SER A 107 1.50 -19.99 4.71
CA SER A 107 2.08 -19.13 5.77
C SER A 107 2.92 -19.88 6.81
N ALA A 108 2.68 -21.17 7.03
CA ALA A 108 3.49 -21.97 7.96
C ALA A 108 4.85 -22.38 7.37
N VAL A 109 4.96 -22.43 6.03
CA VAL A 109 6.17 -22.87 5.32
C VAL A 109 7.12 -21.70 5.01
N TYR A 110 6.58 -20.50 4.73
CA TYR A 110 7.41 -19.35 4.33
C TYR A 110 7.93 -18.52 5.49
N TRP A 111 7.34 -18.58 6.69
CA TRP A 111 7.73 -17.72 7.81
C TRP A 111 8.10 -18.46 9.11
N PRO A 112 9.15 -19.32 9.10
CA PRO A 112 9.58 -20.04 10.30
C PRO A 112 10.46 -19.19 11.25
N SER A 113 10.69 -17.89 10.99
CA SER A 113 11.49 -17.06 11.90
C SER A 113 10.73 -16.85 13.22
N ARG A 114 11.46 -16.84 14.35
CA ARG A 114 10.90 -16.57 15.68
C ARG A 114 10.08 -15.28 15.76
N THR A 115 10.27 -14.35 14.82
CA THR A 115 9.64 -13.02 14.78
C THR A 115 8.22 -13.01 14.23
N SER A 116 7.84 -13.83 13.24
CA SER A 116 6.46 -13.83 12.70
C SER A 116 5.46 -14.53 13.59
N LYS A 117 5.87 -15.63 14.23
CA LYS A 117 5.05 -16.25 15.27
C LYS A 117 4.71 -15.22 16.35
N ASN A 118 5.70 -14.43 16.78
CA ASN A 118 5.50 -13.36 17.75
C ASN A 118 4.57 -12.25 17.23
N LEU A 119 4.70 -11.80 15.98
CA LEU A 119 3.82 -10.75 15.44
C LEU A 119 2.38 -11.22 15.23
N ARG A 120 2.18 -12.45 14.77
CA ARG A 120 0.85 -13.05 14.63
C ARG A 120 0.17 -13.22 15.99
N ASP A 121 0.90 -13.80 16.93
CA ASP A 121 0.40 -14.01 18.30
C ASP A 121 0.11 -12.66 18.96
N GLU A 122 0.99 -11.67 18.79
CA GLU A 122 0.76 -10.29 19.24
C GLU A 122 -0.50 -9.68 18.60
N PHE A 123 -0.70 -9.77 17.28
CA PHE A 123 -1.91 -9.24 16.65
C PHE A 123 -3.18 -9.92 17.19
N ARG A 124 -3.13 -11.23 17.44
CA ARG A 124 -4.27 -12.00 17.97
C ARG A 124 -4.59 -11.65 19.41
N GLU A 125 -3.57 -11.52 20.25
CA GLU A 125 -3.70 -11.28 21.69
C GLU A 125 -3.96 -9.81 22.03
N ALA A 126 -3.26 -8.90 21.35
CA ALA A 126 -3.40 -7.47 21.57
C ALA A 126 -4.70 -6.97 20.93
N THR A 127 -5.58 -6.36 21.73
CA THR A 127 -6.87 -5.81 21.27
C THR A 127 -6.78 -4.36 20.81
N ASP A 128 -5.63 -3.72 21.00
CA ASP A 128 -5.36 -2.32 20.69
C ASP A 128 -4.64 -2.11 19.35
N ILE A 129 -4.44 -3.18 18.57
CA ILE A 129 -3.84 -3.14 17.23
C ILE A 129 -4.93 -3.22 16.15
N MET A 130 -4.84 -2.34 15.15
CA MET A 130 -5.55 -2.45 13.88
C MET A 130 -4.55 -2.51 12.73
N THR A 131 -4.83 -3.33 11.72
CA THR A 131 -3.99 -3.44 10.52
C THR A 131 -4.67 -2.83 9.31
N ILE A 132 -3.92 -2.08 8.51
CA ILE A 132 -4.31 -1.65 7.16
C ILE A 132 -3.59 -2.58 6.18
N ALA A 133 -4.35 -3.49 5.57
CA ALA A 133 -3.87 -4.48 4.61
C ALA A 133 -4.10 -3.94 3.19
N ILE A 134 -3.05 -3.87 2.38
CA ILE A 134 -3.10 -3.21 1.06
C ILE A 134 -2.61 -4.19 0.00
N ASP A 135 -3.47 -4.49 -0.98
CA ASP A 135 -3.13 -5.36 -2.10
C ASP A 135 -3.91 -4.94 -3.36
N PRO A 136 -3.26 -4.85 -4.54
CA PRO A 136 -3.95 -4.49 -5.78
C PRO A 136 -4.90 -5.59 -6.29
N ASN A 137 -4.72 -6.83 -5.86
CA ASN A 137 -5.50 -7.96 -6.32
C ASN A 137 -6.80 -8.10 -5.52
N ALA A 138 -7.90 -7.63 -6.12
CA ALA A 138 -9.23 -7.61 -5.51
C ALA A 138 -9.71 -8.98 -4.99
N ARG A 139 -9.18 -10.11 -5.49
CA ARG A 139 -9.59 -11.44 -5.04
C ARG A 139 -9.27 -11.71 -3.56
N PHE A 140 -8.27 -11.03 -3.00
CA PHE A 140 -7.90 -11.21 -1.60
C PHE A 140 -8.78 -10.39 -0.64
N TYR A 141 -9.52 -9.42 -1.16
CA TYR A 141 -10.29 -8.49 -0.36
C TYR A 141 -11.33 -9.18 0.52
N ASP A 142 -12.09 -10.13 -0.02
CA ASP A 142 -13.14 -10.83 0.72
C ASP A 142 -12.57 -11.55 1.96
N GLY A 143 -11.41 -12.20 1.82
CA GLY A 143 -10.72 -12.83 2.95
C GLY A 143 -10.21 -11.82 3.97
N LEU A 144 -9.53 -10.76 3.51
CA LEU A 144 -8.95 -9.73 4.38
C LEU A 144 -10.01 -8.96 5.17
N SER A 145 -11.12 -8.61 4.52
CA SER A 145 -12.22 -7.83 5.11
C SER A 145 -12.97 -8.55 6.25
N LYS A 146 -12.84 -9.88 6.31
CA LYS A 146 -13.45 -10.72 7.36
C LYS A 146 -12.58 -10.83 8.61
N ILE A 147 -11.32 -10.40 8.54
CA ILE A 147 -10.40 -10.45 9.69
C ILE A 147 -10.75 -9.30 10.63
N PRO A 148 -11.08 -9.56 11.91
CA PRO A 148 -11.34 -8.50 12.88
C PRO A 148 -10.16 -7.54 12.97
N ARG A 149 -10.45 -6.24 13.06
CA ARG A 149 -9.44 -5.17 13.18
C ARG A 149 -8.50 -5.09 11.96
N VAL A 150 -8.98 -5.49 10.78
CA VAL A 150 -8.29 -5.27 9.50
C VAL A 150 -9.12 -4.37 8.60
N VAL A 151 -8.49 -3.34 8.06
CA VAL A 151 -9.01 -2.52 6.97
C VAL A 151 -8.29 -2.92 5.69
N ALA A 152 -9.03 -3.49 4.74
CA ALA A 152 -8.48 -3.90 3.45
C ALA A 152 -8.59 -2.75 2.42
N ILE A 153 -7.51 -2.48 1.70
CA ILE A 153 -7.43 -1.47 0.63
C ILE A 153 -7.06 -2.14 -0.69
N ILE A 154 -7.94 -2.04 -1.68
CA ILE A 154 -7.69 -2.54 -3.04
C ILE A 154 -6.96 -1.45 -3.84
N ALA A 155 -5.64 -1.42 -3.71
CA ALA A 155 -4.75 -0.55 -4.47
C ALA A 155 -3.33 -1.10 -4.42
N ALA A 156 -2.51 -0.76 -5.42
CA ALA A 156 -1.07 -0.89 -5.28
C ALA A 156 -0.50 0.36 -4.61
N VAL A 157 0.53 0.20 -3.79
CA VAL A 157 1.29 1.34 -3.27
C VAL A 157 2.49 1.59 -4.17
N TYR A 158 2.72 2.82 -4.61
CA TYR A 158 3.84 3.16 -5.50
C TYR A 158 4.19 4.65 -5.47
N THR A 159 5.24 5.05 -6.19
CA THR A 159 5.71 6.45 -6.23
C THR A 159 4.71 7.43 -6.87
N GLY A 160 3.89 6.95 -7.80
CA GLY A 160 2.82 7.72 -8.46
C GLY A 160 1.42 7.35 -7.96
N ALA A 161 0.47 8.26 -8.17
CA ALA A 161 -0.96 7.98 -8.03
C ALA A 161 -1.63 7.91 -9.42
N GLY A 162 -2.68 7.12 -9.55
CA GLY A 162 -3.41 6.94 -10.82
C GLY A 162 -3.55 5.46 -11.17
N THR A 163 -3.50 5.12 -12.45
CA THR A 163 -3.56 3.72 -12.91
C THR A 163 -2.21 3.28 -13.43
N GLN A 164 -1.72 2.12 -12.99
CA GLN A 164 -0.51 1.48 -13.49
C GLN A 164 -0.82 0.07 -13.99
N LEU A 165 0.04 -0.44 -14.89
CA LEU A 165 0.00 -1.84 -15.26
C LEU A 165 0.53 -2.69 -14.09
N PHE A 166 -0.21 -3.73 -13.77
CA PHE A 166 0.17 -4.77 -12.83
C PHE A 166 0.37 -6.07 -13.58
N TYR A 167 1.57 -6.64 -13.48
CA TYR A 167 1.94 -7.89 -14.11
C TYR A 167 1.53 -9.03 -13.18
N GLU A 168 0.50 -9.75 -13.56
CA GLU A 168 0.03 -10.90 -12.80
C GLU A 168 0.68 -12.18 -13.33
N TYR A 169 1.12 -13.03 -12.41
CA TYR A 169 1.78 -14.30 -12.72
C TYR A 169 0.92 -15.48 -12.25
N PRO A 170 1.19 -16.70 -12.75
CA PRO A 170 0.57 -17.93 -12.24
C PRO A 170 0.80 -18.17 -10.75
N VAL A 171 1.88 -17.63 -10.17
CA VAL A 171 2.18 -17.68 -8.74
C VAL A 171 1.80 -16.34 -8.12
N ASP A 172 0.84 -16.38 -7.20
CA ASP A 172 0.25 -15.19 -6.58
C ASP A 172 1.30 -14.25 -5.97
N GLY A 173 2.26 -14.84 -5.25
CA GLY A 173 3.37 -14.13 -4.61
C GLY A 173 4.44 -13.58 -5.55
N CYS A 174 4.21 -13.56 -6.87
CA CYS A 174 5.14 -12.99 -7.84
C CYS A 174 4.54 -11.81 -8.62
N SER A 175 3.31 -11.42 -8.33
CA SER A 175 2.64 -10.31 -9.05
C SER A 175 3.21 -8.96 -8.62
N SER A 176 3.56 -8.12 -9.60
CA SER A 176 4.33 -6.91 -9.38
C SER A 176 3.90 -5.75 -10.29
N LEU A 177 4.17 -4.52 -9.85
CA LEU A 177 4.13 -3.34 -10.72
C LEU A 177 5.35 -3.25 -11.65
N LEU A 178 6.40 -4.01 -11.36
CA LEU A 178 7.60 -4.08 -12.18
C LEU A 178 7.47 -5.18 -13.25
N GLU A 179 8.00 -4.88 -14.44
CA GLU A 179 8.13 -5.85 -15.52
C GLU A 179 9.02 -7.03 -15.09
N PRO A 180 8.78 -8.24 -15.61
CA PRO A 180 9.72 -9.35 -15.41
C PRO A 180 11.08 -8.99 -16.03
N ASN A 181 12.14 -9.46 -15.41
CA ASN A 181 13.47 -9.29 -15.97
C ASN A 181 13.72 -10.28 -17.11
N ALA A 182 13.69 -9.79 -18.35
CA ALA A 182 13.94 -10.61 -19.55
C ALA A 182 15.35 -11.24 -19.60
N GLU A 183 16.30 -10.72 -18.83
CA GLU A 183 17.66 -11.28 -18.73
C GLU A 183 17.77 -12.41 -17.69
N LEU A 184 16.67 -12.77 -17.02
CA LEU A 184 16.66 -13.87 -16.08
C LEU A 184 16.74 -15.20 -16.84
N ASP A 185 17.78 -15.99 -16.58
CA ASP A 185 17.93 -17.34 -17.14
C ASP A 185 16.92 -18.30 -16.48
N VAL A 186 15.72 -18.39 -17.07
CA VAL A 186 14.63 -19.25 -16.56
C VAL A 186 14.97 -20.73 -16.55
N SER A 187 15.94 -21.18 -17.34
CA SER A 187 16.35 -22.59 -17.37
C SER A 187 16.92 -23.05 -16.03
N TYR A 188 17.49 -22.11 -15.25
CA TYR A 188 17.97 -22.36 -13.90
C TYR A 188 16.84 -22.72 -12.91
N PHE A 189 15.61 -22.30 -13.22
CA PHE A 189 14.43 -22.52 -12.38
C PHE A 189 13.48 -23.59 -12.94
N ALA A 190 13.86 -24.29 -14.00
CA ALA A 190 13.01 -25.27 -14.66
C ALA A 190 12.50 -26.35 -13.68
N GLY A 191 11.17 -26.55 -13.64
CA GLY A 191 10.51 -27.49 -12.73
C GLY A 191 10.33 -26.97 -11.30
N LYS A 192 10.66 -25.71 -11.04
CA LYS A 192 10.54 -25.06 -9.73
C LYS A 192 9.45 -24.00 -9.74
N TRP A 193 8.96 -23.64 -8.56
CA TRP A 193 7.87 -22.66 -8.41
C TRP A 193 8.19 -21.31 -9.07
N LEU A 194 9.47 -20.91 -9.07
CA LEU A 194 9.98 -19.70 -9.72
C LEU A 194 9.77 -19.66 -11.24
N THR A 195 9.55 -20.80 -11.90
CA THR A 195 9.18 -20.82 -13.34
C THR A 195 7.90 -20.01 -13.57
N GLY A 196 6.95 -20.07 -12.61
CA GLY A 196 5.72 -19.30 -12.68
C GLY A 196 5.92 -17.80 -12.50
N CYS A 197 7.03 -17.34 -11.92
CA CYS A 197 7.27 -15.93 -11.62
C CYS A 197 7.89 -15.13 -12.78
N HIS A 198 8.16 -15.79 -13.90
CA HIS A 198 8.68 -15.14 -15.11
C HIS A 198 7.66 -15.06 -16.25
N GLN A 199 6.61 -15.90 -16.21
CA GLN A 199 5.60 -15.93 -17.26
C GLN A 199 4.41 -15.06 -16.87
N VAL A 200 4.33 -13.87 -17.45
CA VAL A 200 3.17 -12.98 -17.26
C VAL A 200 1.92 -13.69 -17.75
N LYS A 201 0.99 -13.98 -16.83
CA LYS A 201 -0.31 -14.58 -17.12
C LYS A 201 -1.22 -13.54 -17.77
N GLN A 202 -1.24 -12.34 -17.22
CA GLN A 202 -2.03 -11.21 -17.72
C GLN A 202 -1.48 -9.88 -17.19
N MET A 203 -1.86 -8.79 -17.86
CA MET A 203 -1.60 -7.43 -17.40
C MET A 203 -2.93 -6.76 -17.08
N THR A 204 -3.07 -6.25 -15.86
CA THR A 204 -4.28 -5.59 -15.39
C THR A 204 -3.97 -4.15 -15.01
N GLY A 205 -4.84 -3.21 -15.38
CA GLY A 205 -4.76 -1.84 -14.88
C GLY A 205 -5.23 -1.80 -13.42
N VAL A 206 -4.34 -1.44 -12.50
CA VAL A 206 -4.65 -1.32 -11.07
C VAL A 206 -4.53 0.13 -10.63
N SER A 207 -5.31 0.50 -9.63
CA SER A 207 -5.16 1.82 -9.03
C SER A 207 -3.94 1.86 -8.14
N THR A 208 -3.20 2.96 -8.20
CA THR A 208 -1.98 3.21 -7.45
C THR A 208 -2.15 4.42 -6.55
N VAL A 209 -1.61 4.31 -5.34
CA VAL A 209 -1.61 5.35 -4.32
C VAL A 209 -0.20 5.48 -3.74
N ARG A 210 0.17 6.69 -3.33
CA ARG A 210 1.39 6.92 -2.58
C ARG A 210 1.20 6.46 -1.12
N LEU A 211 2.23 5.85 -0.54
CA LEU A 211 2.22 5.47 0.87
C LEU A 211 1.96 6.68 1.78
N GLU A 212 2.49 7.85 1.42
CA GLU A 212 2.26 9.13 2.09
C GLU A 212 0.77 9.45 2.26
N THR A 213 -0.03 9.18 1.23
CA THR A 213 -1.48 9.38 1.28
C THR A 213 -2.10 8.46 2.32
N ILE A 214 -1.75 7.18 2.34
CA ILE A 214 -2.27 6.23 3.33
C ILE A 214 -1.87 6.63 4.76
N LEU A 215 -0.60 6.97 4.96
CA LEU A 215 -0.09 7.42 6.26
C LEU A 215 -0.84 8.68 6.75
N SER A 216 -1.13 9.63 5.86
CA SER A 216 -1.87 10.85 6.19
C SER A 216 -3.33 10.61 6.62
N LEU A 217 -3.91 9.46 6.26
CA LEU A 217 -5.26 9.08 6.65
C LEU A 217 -5.32 8.41 8.03
N ILE A 218 -4.18 8.11 8.64
CA ILE A 218 -4.13 7.58 10.02
C ILE A 218 -4.09 8.76 10.98
N ASP A 219 -4.99 8.75 11.98
CA ASP A 219 -5.04 9.78 13.03
C ASP A 219 -3.64 10.01 13.63
N PRO A 220 -3.15 11.25 13.70
CA PRO A 220 -1.80 11.56 14.19
C PRO A 220 -1.55 11.16 15.64
N ARG A 221 -2.60 10.89 16.43
CA ARG A 221 -2.49 10.42 17.82
C ARG A 221 -2.20 8.93 17.94
N LEU A 222 -2.41 8.16 16.87
CA LEU A 222 -2.17 6.73 16.86
C LEU A 222 -0.72 6.40 16.53
N ASP A 223 -0.22 5.36 17.18
CA ASP A 223 1.12 4.86 16.96
C ASP A 223 1.16 3.98 15.69
N ILE A 224 1.83 4.42 14.63
CA ILE A 224 2.13 3.56 13.48
C ILE A 224 3.34 2.70 13.84
N GLN A 225 3.10 1.60 14.53
CA GLN A 225 4.15 0.78 15.11
C GLN A 225 4.96 0.03 14.04
N LEU A 226 4.30 -0.45 12.99
CA LEU A 226 4.89 -1.34 11.98
C LEU A 226 4.39 -1.03 10.57
N LEU A 227 5.31 -1.03 9.61
CA LEU A 227 5.05 -1.08 8.18
C LEU A 227 5.82 -2.26 7.58
N LYS A 228 5.09 -3.26 7.06
CA LYS A 228 5.65 -4.30 6.22
C LYS A 228 5.43 -3.93 4.76
N ILE A 229 6.48 -4.07 3.96
CA ILE A 229 6.46 -3.88 2.51
C ILE A 229 6.97 -5.16 1.86
N ASP A 230 6.12 -5.70 1.00
CA ASP A 230 6.33 -6.89 0.20
C ASP A 230 5.63 -6.67 -1.14
N ALA A 231 6.11 -5.66 -1.87
CA ALA A 231 5.52 -5.20 -3.12
C ALA A 231 6.21 -5.84 -4.34
N GLN A 232 6.78 -7.04 -4.12
CA GLN A 232 7.38 -7.88 -5.15
C GLN A 232 8.32 -7.10 -6.07
N GLY A 233 9.38 -6.57 -5.47
CA GLY A 233 10.47 -5.87 -6.16
C GLY A 233 10.34 -4.35 -6.21
N ALA A 234 9.15 -3.79 -5.97
CA ALA A 234 8.89 -2.35 -5.89
C ALA A 234 9.04 -1.78 -4.46
N ASP A 235 9.68 -2.53 -3.56
CA ASP A 235 9.59 -2.30 -2.12
C ASP A 235 10.26 -0.98 -1.68
N LEU A 236 11.39 -0.62 -2.29
CA LEU A 236 12.02 0.66 -1.98
C LEU A 236 11.21 1.83 -2.53
N GLU A 237 10.62 1.69 -3.71
CA GLU A 237 9.75 2.68 -4.34
C GLU A 237 8.49 2.92 -3.49
N VAL A 238 7.93 1.87 -2.89
CA VAL A 238 6.86 1.98 -1.90
C VAL A 238 7.31 2.80 -0.70
N ALA A 239 8.47 2.48 -0.11
CA ALA A 239 8.99 3.24 1.02
C ALA A 239 9.21 4.72 0.64
N GLN A 240 9.88 4.99 -0.48
CA GLN A 240 10.11 6.33 -1.02
C GLN A 240 8.80 7.13 -1.20
N SER A 241 7.72 6.47 -1.60
CA SER A 241 6.41 7.11 -1.74
C SER A 241 5.79 7.56 -0.43
N GLY A 242 6.36 7.18 0.73
CA GLY A 242 5.93 7.58 2.07
C GLY A 242 6.36 8.99 2.47
N GLY A 243 7.37 9.56 1.81
CA GLY A 243 7.85 10.92 2.06
C GLY A 243 8.12 11.19 3.55
N GLU A 244 7.80 12.41 4.00
CA GLU A 244 7.98 12.84 5.39
C GLU A 244 7.12 12.05 6.39
N GLN A 245 6.01 11.46 5.93
CA GLN A 245 5.12 10.69 6.81
C GLN A 245 5.78 9.40 7.31
N LEU A 246 6.83 8.89 6.63
CA LEU A 246 7.59 7.74 7.12
C LEU A 246 8.15 7.96 8.53
N LYS A 247 8.44 9.21 8.92
CA LYS A 247 8.97 9.52 10.26
C LYS A 247 8.02 9.12 11.41
N ARG A 248 6.75 8.88 11.12
CA ARG A 248 5.75 8.37 12.09
C ARG A 248 5.85 6.86 12.32
N VAL A 249 6.44 6.13 11.38
CA VAL A 249 6.48 4.67 11.41
C VAL A 249 7.59 4.20 12.35
N GLY A 250 7.27 3.37 13.34
CA GLY A 250 8.25 2.89 14.32
C GLY A 250 9.24 1.87 13.76
N LYS A 251 8.73 0.87 13.05
CA LYS A 251 9.51 -0.20 12.43
C LYS A 251 9.09 -0.40 10.98
N ILE A 252 10.06 -0.60 10.11
CA ILE A 252 9.83 -0.92 8.70
C ILE A 252 10.48 -2.27 8.39
N ILE A 253 9.73 -3.14 7.72
CA ILE A 253 10.23 -4.39 7.16
C ILE A 253 10.10 -4.29 5.64
N ILE A 254 11.21 -4.46 4.94
CA ILE A 254 11.26 -4.45 3.47
C ILE A 254 11.79 -5.79 2.98
N GLU A 255 11.04 -6.45 2.10
CA GLU A 255 11.56 -7.59 1.35
C GLU A 255 12.56 -7.11 0.28
N THR A 256 13.70 -7.79 0.17
CA THR A 256 14.66 -7.53 -0.91
C THR A 256 15.27 -8.82 -1.42
N GLN A 257 15.60 -8.82 -2.71
CA GLN A 257 16.33 -9.90 -3.35
C GLN A 257 17.84 -9.63 -3.33
N LYS A 258 18.63 -10.68 -3.07
CA LYS A 258 20.07 -10.71 -3.27
C LYS A 258 20.39 -11.47 -4.55
N LYS A 259 21.24 -10.89 -5.41
CA LYS A 259 21.85 -11.63 -6.53
C LYS A 259 22.64 -12.83 -5.99
N VAL A 260 22.40 -14.00 -6.54
CA VAL A 260 23.09 -15.25 -6.18
C VAL A 260 24.06 -15.56 -7.31
N SER A 261 25.33 -15.83 -7.01
CA SER A 261 26.28 -16.30 -8.02
C SER A 261 26.64 -17.75 -7.71
N THR A 262 26.25 -18.68 -8.57
CA THR A 262 26.60 -20.11 -8.48
C THR A 262 27.17 -20.57 -9.82
N ASN A 263 28.27 -21.32 -9.79
CA ASN A 263 28.85 -22.00 -10.97
C ASN A 263 28.99 -21.10 -12.22
N ASN A 264 29.63 -19.93 -12.07
CA ASN A 264 29.82 -18.91 -13.13
C ASN A 264 28.54 -18.30 -13.72
N LYS A 265 27.38 -18.50 -13.10
CA LYS A 265 26.12 -17.80 -13.43
C LYS A 265 25.74 -16.87 -12.28
N THR A 266 25.44 -15.61 -12.58
CA THR A 266 24.83 -14.67 -11.63
C THR A 266 23.33 -14.65 -11.87
N SER A 267 22.53 -14.95 -10.85
CA SER A 267 21.09 -14.73 -10.90
C SER A 267 20.82 -13.23 -10.95
N ASN A 268 20.12 -12.86 -12.00
CA ASN A 268 19.59 -11.51 -12.15
C ASN A 268 18.42 -11.33 -11.16
N MET A 269 18.07 -10.07 -10.91
CA MET A 269 16.87 -9.75 -10.12
C MET A 269 15.64 -10.27 -10.87
N LEU A 270 14.61 -10.70 -10.13
CA LEU A 270 13.39 -11.27 -10.72
C LEU A 270 12.68 -10.23 -11.59
N TYR A 271 12.65 -8.98 -11.13
CA TYR A 271 11.99 -7.89 -11.83
C TYR A 271 13.00 -6.90 -12.43
N LYS A 272 12.62 -6.31 -13.56
CA LYS A 272 13.36 -5.26 -14.23
C LYS A 272 13.42 -4.03 -13.34
N ASN A 273 14.60 -3.44 -13.21
CA ASN A 273 14.90 -2.27 -12.37
C ASN A 273 14.68 -2.48 -10.86
N GLN A 274 14.47 -3.72 -10.38
CA GLN A 274 14.35 -4.00 -8.96
C GLN A 274 15.57 -3.51 -8.18
N VAL A 275 15.32 -2.79 -7.10
CA VAL A 275 16.39 -2.22 -6.29
C VAL A 275 17.10 -3.30 -5.46
N SER A 276 18.43 -3.25 -5.45
CA SER A 276 19.25 -4.17 -4.64
C SER A 276 19.13 -3.90 -3.14
N ALA A 277 19.27 -4.95 -2.32
CA ALA A 277 19.30 -4.84 -0.87
C ALA A 277 20.28 -3.78 -0.33
N ALA A 278 21.49 -3.69 -0.91
CA ALA A 278 22.49 -2.72 -0.49
C ALA A 278 22.01 -1.27 -0.70
N HIS A 279 21.33 -1.01 -1.81
CA HIS A 279 20.76 0.30 -2.08
C HIS A 279 19.57 0.60 -1.16
N SER A 280 18.69 -0.37 -0.91
CA SER A 280 17.59 -0.21 0.05
C SER A 280 18.10 0.10 1.46
N VAL A 281 19.09 -0.64 1.95
CA VAL A 281 19.71 -0.39 3.27
C VAL A 281 20.32 1.00 3.34
N LYS A 282 21.06 1.42 2.29
CA LYS A 282 21.64 2.77 2.25
C LYS A 282 20.56 3.85 2.30
N TRP A 283 19.53 3.73 1.46
CA TRP A 283 18.45 4.71 1.41
C TRP A 283 17.71 4.80 2.74
N MET A 284 17.41 3.67 3.39
CA MET A 284 16.79 3.65 4.72
C MET A 284 17.65 4.36 5.77
N ALA A 285 18.97 4.13 5.75
CA ALA A 285 19.90 4.80 6.64
C ALA A 285 19.95 6.32 6.43
N ASP A 286 19.98 6.75 5.16
CA ASP A 286 19.97 8.18 4.79
C ASP A 286 18.65 8.87 5.20
N ASN A 287 17.56 8.11 5.40
CA ASN A 287 16.22 8.61 5.75
C ASN A 287 15.83 8.37 7.20
N GLY A 288 16.81 8.20 8.10
CA GLY A 288 16.58 8.19 9.54
C GLY A 288 16.17 6.84 10.13
N PHE A 289 16.38 5.75 9.40
CA PHE A 289 16.16 4.41 9.91
C PHE A 289 17.48 3.69 10.19
N ILE A 290 17.50 2.86 11.22
CA ILE A 290 18.65 2.06 11.64
C ILE A 290 18.36 0.62 11.24
N PHE A 291 19.25 0.04 10.44
CA PHE A 291 19.20 -1.39 10.14
C PHE A 291 19.39 -2.19 11.45
N ASP A 292 18.46 -3.10 11.71
CA ASP A 292 18.43 -3.93 12.93
C ASP A 292 18.91 -5.33 12.60
N GLU A 293 18.14 -6.04 11.79
CA GLU A 293 18.41 -7.42 11.43
C GLU A 293 17.95 -7.75 10.02
N LYS A 294 18.49 -8.86 9.51
CA LYS A 294 18.08 -9.48 8.27
C LYS A 294 17.51 -10.85 8.58
N GLN A 295 16.25 -11.08 8.20
CA GLN A 295 15.57 -12.35 8.39
C GLN A 295 15.54 -13.10 7.06
N SER A 296 16.02 -14.35 7.06
CA SER A 296 15.97 -15.21 5.88
C SER A 296 14.59 -15.85 5.79
N PHE A 297 14.00 -15.76 4.60
CA PHE A 297 13.03 -16.76 4.16
C PHE A 297 13.79 -18.05 3.86
N ALA A 298 13.07 -19.18 3.87
CA ALA A 298 13.61 -20.53 3.70
C ALA A 298 14.81 -20.58 2.72
N ASN A 299 15.78 -21.48 2.98
CA ASN A 299 17.01 -21.64 2.20
C ASN A 299 16.75 -22.05 0.74
N ASN A 300 16.16 -21.18 -0.07
CA ASN A 300 16.13 -21.38 -1.50
C ASN A 300 17.51 -20.96 -2.05
N GLU A 301 18.26 -21.92 -2.56
CA GLU A 301 19.55 -21.67 -3.19
C GLU A 301 19.43 -20.87 -4.49
N GLU A 302 18.20 -20.72 -5.01
CA GLU A 302 17.94 -20.20 -6.35
C GLU A 302 17.74 -18.68 -6.38
N ILE A 303 16.90 -18.17 -5.48
CA ILE A 303 16.68 -16.75 -5.23
C ILE A 303 16.74 -16.55 -3.71
N LYS A 304 17.55 -15.59 -3.28
CA LYS A 304 17.71 -15.26 -1.86
C LYS A 304 16.99 -13.96 -1.56
N GLU A 305 15.73 -14.10 -1.15
CA GLU A 305 14.95 -13.02 -0.58
C GLU A 305 15.14 -12.95 0.93
N TYR A 306 15.12 -11.74 1.45
CA TYR A 306 15.24 -11.46 2.87
C TYR A 306 14.36 -10.29 3.25
N ASN A 307 13.77 -10.39 4.44
CA ASN A 307 13.26 -9.21 5.14
C ASN A 307 14.43 -8.47 5.78
N TYR A 308 14.59 -7.20 5.42
CA TYR A 308 15.44 -6.28 6.15
C TYR A 308 14.57 -5.48 7.12
N VAL A 309 14.92 -5.55 8.40
CA VAL A 309 14.21 -4.87 9.48
C VAL A 309 14.93 -3.58 9.83
N PHE A 310 14.18 -2.50 9.92
CA PHE A 310 14.69 -1.18 10.23
C PHE A 310 13.88 -0.54 11.36
N ASN A 311 14.57 0.04 12.34
CA ASN A 311 13.95 0.81 13.43
C ASN A 311 14.11 2.30 13.17
N ASN A 312 13.08 3.08 13.48
CA ASN A 312 13.11 4.53 13.29
C ASN A 312 13.97 5.22 14.35
N ARG A 313 15.00 5.95 13.92
CA ARG A 313 15.91 6.68 14.82
C ARG A 313 15.20 7.77 15.61
N TYR A 314 14.20 8.42 15.03
CA TYR A 314 13.49 9.55 15.63
C TYR A 314 12.68 9.16 16.88
N ARG A 315 12.41 7.87 17.11
CA ARG A 315 11.60 7.40 18.24
C ARG A 315 12.43 6.97 19.45
N ASN A 316 13.71 6.69 19.26
CA ASN A 316 14.59 6.27 20.35
C ASN A 316 15.11 7.45 21.18
N ASP A 317 14.93 8.70 20.73
CA ASP A 317 15.36 9.91 21.45
C ASP A 317 14.30 10.47 22.42
N THR A 318 13.14 9.82 22.55
CA THR A 318 12.02 10.28 23.41
C THR A 318 11.73 9.39 24.63
N SER A 319 12.56 8.36 24.87
CA SER A 319 12.46 7.47 26.04
C SER A 319 13.48 7.79 27.11
#